data_AF-A0A7S3M8M1-F1
#
_entry.id   AF-A0A7S3M8M1-F1
#
_cell.length_a   1.000
_cell.length_b   1.000
_cell.length_c   1.000
_cell.angle_alpha   90.00
_cell.angle_beta   90.00
_cell.angle_gamma   90.00
#
_symmetry.space_group_name_H-M   'P 1'
#
loop_
_entity.id
_entity.type
_entity.pdbx_description
1 polymer ?
#
loop_
_entity_poly.entity_id
_entity_poly.type
_entity_poly.pdbx_seq_one_letter_code
_entity_poly.pdbx_strand_id
1 'polypeptide(L)'
;MERVLKLIPKDIPIVLDAKRGDIGSTSEAYARAAFETLACDSVTVSPYLGGDACAPFLKDPTKGVWVLCKTSNPGSADLQTMEVAGGKPLYLHVADLCCNTWAKEHNNAGLVVGATDVEALRRVRAELPKVWFLSPGVGAQGGDISAALQAGLSADGFGMLLPISRGISKAADPRTAAE
;
A
#
# COMPACT_ATOMS: atom_id res chain seq x y z
N MET A 1 4.47 6.86 -19.46
CA MET A 1 4.61 7.09 -18.01
C MET A 1 5.53 8.27 -17.72
N GLU A 2 6.78 8.27 -18.18
CA GLU A 2 7.74 9.38 -17.98
C GLU A 2 7.19 10.78 -18.34
N ARG A 3 6.45 10.89 -19.45
CA ARG A 3 5.79 12.16 -19.83
C ARG A 3 4.83 12.68 -18.76
N VAL A 4 4.09 11.79 -18.08
CA VAL A 4 3.14 12.16 -17.01
C VAL A 4 3.90 12.56 -15.76
N LEU A 5 4.95 11.82 -15.39
CA LEU A 5 5.77 12.13 -14.22
C LEU A 5 6.39 13.54 -14.30
N LYS A 6 6.83 13.95 -15.50
CA LYS A 6 7.36 15.31 -15.75
C LYS A 6 6.35 16.44 -15.54
N LEU A 7 5.05 16.13 -15.50
CA LEU A 7 3.99 17.12 -15.27
C LEU A 7 3.66 17.29 -13.78
N ILE A 8 4.12 16.38 -12.92
CA ILE A 8 3.86 16.44 -11.48
C ILE A 8 4.88 17.41 -10.85
N PRO A 9 4.42 18.42 -10.08
CA PRO A 9 5.31 19.28 -9.29
C PRO A 9 6.26 18.46 -8.40
N LYS A 10 7.51 18.92 -8.27
CA LYS A 10 8.60 18.15 -7.62
C LYS A 10 8.38 17.90 -6.13
N ASP A 11 7.53 18.69 -5.51
CA ASP A 11 7.18 18.64 -4.09
C ASP A 11 5.99 17.71 -3.80
N ILE A 12 5.32 17.17 -4.83
CA ILE A 12 4.22 16.22 -4.67
C ILE A 12 4.78 14.78 -4.67
N PRO A 13 4.60 14.01 -3.58
CA PRO A 13 5.05 12.62 -3.53
C PRO A 13 4.35 11.73 -4.55
N ILE A 14 5.10 10.80 -5.13
CA ILE A 14 4.64 9.88 -6.17
C ILE A 14 4.64 8.44 -5.66
N VAL A 15 3.46 7.82 -5.68
CA VAL A 15 3.29 6.37 -5.45
C VAL A 15 3.15 5.66 -6.80
N LEU A 16 4.07 4.74 -7.10
CA LEU A 16 3.97 3.83 -8.23
C LEU A 16 3.19 2.57 -7.84
N ASP A 17 1.90 2.50 -8.21
CA ASP A 17 1.11 1.29 -7.96
C ASP A 17 1.41 0.19 -9.02
N ALA A 18 2.50 -0.56 -8.82
CA ALA A 18 2.98 -1.58 -9.76
C ALA A 18 2.82 -3.04 -9.27
N LYS A 19 2.57 -3.26 -7.96
CA LYS A 19 2.37 -4.59 -7.33
C LYS A 19 3.48 -5.58 -7.68
N ARG A 20 4.73 -5.12 -7.73
CA ARG A 20 5.88 -5.94 -8.16
C ARG A 20 6.22 -7.01 -7.14
N GLY A 21 6.70 -8.14 -7.63
CA GLY A 21 7.21 -9.24 -6.82
C GLY A 21 7.84 -10.26 -7.75
N ASP A 22 9.13 -10.48 -7.60
CA ASP A 22 9.93 -11.42 -8.41
C ASP A 22 11.16 -11.85 -7.60
N ILE A 23 11.98 -12.76 -8.11
CA ILE A 23 13.18 -13.25 -7.42
C ILE A 23 14.46 -12.68 -8.00
N GLY A 24 15.49 -12.57 -7.16
CA GLY A 24 16.86 -12.25 -7.54
C GLY A 24 16.98 -10.98 -8.40
N SER A 25 17.75 -11.07 -9.48
CA SER A 25 18.10 -9.94 -10.35
C SER A 25 16.89 -9.27 -11.02
N THR A 26 15.79 -10.00 -11.23
CA THR A 26 14.56 -9.44 -11.79
C THR A 26 13.90 -8.46 -10.81
N SER A 27 13.85 -8.81 -9.52
CA SER A 27 13.33 -7.90 -8.48
C SER A 27 14.20 -6.65 -8.34
N GLU A 28 15.52 -6.80 -8.40
CA GLU A 28 16.44 -5.66 -8.41
C GLU A 28 16.23 -4.74 -9.61
N ALA A 29 15.99 -5.30 -10.79
CA ALA A 29 15.67 -4.51 -11.99
C ALA A 29 14.37 -3.71 -11.82
N TYR A 30 13.35 -4.29 -11.18
CA TYR A 30 12.11 -3.56 -10.87
C TYR A 30 12.32 -2.44 -9.84
N ALA A 31 13.12 -2.68 -8.80
CA ALA A 31 13.44 -1.66 -7.80
C ALA A 31 14.19 -0.47 -8.45
N ARG A 32 15.21 -0.73 -9.27
CA ARG A 32 15.92 0.32 -10.03
C ARG A 32 14.99 1.07 -10.99
N ALA A 33 14.14 0.35 -11.71
CA ALA A 33 13.19 0.99 -12.62
C ALA A 33 12.24 1.94 -11.85
N ALA A 34 11.75 1.54 -10.68
CA ALA A 34 10.85 2.36 -9.86
C ALA A 34 11.54 3.60 -9.27
N PHE A 35 12.70 3.43 -8.65
CA PHE A 35 13.33 4.46 -7.83
C PHE A 35 14.40 5.28 -8.54
N GLU A 36 15.11 4.71 -9.51
CA GLU A 36 16.19 5.39 -10.23
C GLU A 36 15.71 5.91 -11.59
N THR A 37 15.09 5.05 -12.41
CA THR A 37 14.64 5.45 -13.75
C THR A 37 13.42 6.36 -13.70
N LEU A 38 12.40 5.97 -12.92
CA LEU A 38 11.15 6.73 -12.81
C LEU A 38 11.18 7.76 -11.67
N ALA A 39 12.18 7.67 -10.79
CA ALA A 39 12.35 8.55 -9.65
C ALA A 39 11.10 8.67 -8.76
N CYS A 40 10.31 7.59 -8.62
CA CYS A 40 9.17 7.58 -7.72
C CYS A 40 9.62 7.59 -6.25
N ASP A 41 8.76 8.07 -5.37
CA ASP A 41 9.04 8.14 -3.93
C ASP A 41 8.63 6.85 -3.22
N SER A 42 7.61 6.17 -3.74
CA SER A 42 7.21 4.86 -3.22
C SER A 42 6.62 3.94 -4.28
N VAL A 43 6.53 2.64 -3.97
CA VAL A 43 6.01 1.62 -4.88
C VAL A 43 5.21 0.55 -4.15
N THR A 44 4.19 -0.03 -4.80
CA THR A 44 3.46 -1.19 -4.26
C THR A 44 4.14 -2.50 -4.64
N VAL A 45 4.22 -3.43 -3.69
CA VAL A 45 4.87 -4.75 -3.88
C VAL A 45 4.00 -5.89 -3.37
N SER A 46 4.05 -7.03 -4.06
CA SER A 46 3.34 -8.26 -3.70
C SER A 46 4.22 -9.10 -2.76
N PRO A 47 3.71 -9.51 -1.58
CA PRO A 47 4.47 -10.29 -0.60
C PRO A 47 4.54 -11.79 -0.94
N TYR A 48 3.80 -12.24 -1.98
CA TYR A 48 3.50 -13.66 -2.17
C TYR A 48 4.73 -14.55 -2.32
N LEU A 49 5.80 -14.03 -2.91
CA LEU A 49 7.05 -14.77 -3.11
C LEU A 49 8.00 -14.71 -1.90
N GLY A 50 7.66 -13.95 -0.85
CA GLY A 50 8.46 -13.84 0.37
C GLY A 50 9.23 -12.52 0.52
N GLY A 51 9.96 -12.42 1.62
CA GLY A 51 10.69 -11.20 2.01
C GLY A 51 11.89 -10.90 1.12
N ASP A 52 12.55 -11.93 0.56
CA ASP A 52 13.66 -11.78 -0.39
C ASP A 52 13.20 -11.14 -1.70
N ALA A 53 11.98 -11.43 -2.16
CA ALA A 53 11.38 -10.76 -3.31
C ALA A 53 11.06 -9.28 -3.04
N CYS A 54 10.79 -8.90 -1.79
CA CYS A 54 10.53 -7.53 -1.36
C CYS A 54 11.81 -6.75 -1.03
N ALA A 55 12.86 -7.45 -0.60
CA ALA A 55 14.09 -6.87 -0.07
C ALA A 55 14.73 -5.81 -0.99
N PRO A 56 14.81 -5.99 -2.34
CA PRO A 56 15.39 -4.97 -3.21
C PRO A 56 14.71 -3.60 -3.13
N PHE A 57 13.41 -3.55 -2.82
CA PHE A 57 12.66 -2.30 -2.69
C PHE A 57 12.86 -1.63 -1.32
N LEU A 58 13.22 -2.41 -0.30
CA LEU A 58 13.34 -1.93 1.08
C LEU A 58 14.72 -1.35 1.40
N LYS A 59 15.74 -1.55 0.55
CA LYS A 59 17.15 -1.18 0.78
C LYS A 59 17.39 0.32 1.00
N ASP A 60 16.58 1.19 0.41
CA ASP A 60 16.76 2.63 0.48
C ASP A 60 15.78 3.23 1.52
N PRO A 61 16.26 3.71 2.68
CA PRO A 61 15.41 4.30 3.72
C PRO A 61 14.73 5.61 3.27
N THR A 62 15.18 6.22 2.17
CA THR A 62 14.56 7.43 1.62
C THR A 62 13.35 7.14 0.73
N LYS A 63 13.08 5.86 0.43
CA LYS A 63 11.98 5.39 -0.41
C LYS A 63 10.94 4.64 0.39
N GLY A 64 9.67 4.79 0.03
CA GLY A 64 8.55 4.08 0.64
C GLY A 64 8.16 2.80 -0.09
N VAL A 65 7.71 1.79 0.64
CA VAL A 65 7.21 0.54 0.07
C VAL A 65 5.82 0.22 0.62
N TRP A 66 4.86 -0.10 -0.26
CA TRP A 66 3.50 -0.48 0.14
C TRP A 66 3.27 -1.95 -0.12
N VAL A 67 3.38 -2.78 0.91
CA VAL A 67 3.20 -4.23 0.79
C VAL A 67 1.73 -4.58 0.73
N LEU A 68 1.31 -5.37 -0.26
CA LEU A 68 -0.08 -5.83 -0.36
C LEU A 68 -0.44 -6.69 0.85
N CYS A 69 -1.39 -6.23 1.66
CA CYS A 69 -1.82 -6.89 2.89
C CYS A 69 -3.23 -7.46 2.72
N LYS A 70 -4.24 -6.58 2.71
CA LYS A 70 -5.64 -6.95 2.45
C LYS A 70 -6.20 -6.07 1.33
N THR A 71 -6.36 -6.60 0.13
CA THR A 71 -6.82 -5.83 -1.03
C THR A 71 -8.34 -5.71 -1.08
N SER A 72 -8.86 -4.74 -1.85
CA SER A 72 -10.29 -4.39 -1.89
C SER A 72 -11.13 -5.21 -2.88
N ASN A 73 -10.51 -6.03 -3.73
CA ASN A 73 -11.20 -6.82 -4.75
C ASN A 73 -11.93 -8.04 -4.14
N PRO A 74 -13.00 -8.55 -4.77
CA PRO A 74 -13.76 -9.71 -4.28
C PRO A 74 -12.90 -10.96 -4.01
N GLY A 75 -12.00 -11.29 -4.93
CA GLY A 75 -11.07 -12.43 -4.79
C GLY A 75 -9.96 -12.24 -3.76
N SER A 76 -9.97 -11.17 -2.95
CA SER A 76 -9.01 -11.01 -1.85
C SER A 76 -9.13 -12.14 -0.82
N ALA A 77 -10.36 -12.61 -0.57
CA ALA A 77 -10.65 -13.65 0.42
C ALA A 77 -10.13 -15.05 0.04
N ASP A 78 -9.84 -15.29 -1.25
CA ASP A 78 -9.38 -16.60 -1.73
C ASP A 78 -8.09 -17.05 -1.01
N LEU A 79 -7.22 -16.09 -0.68
CA LEU A 79 -5.96 -16.35 0.01
C LEU A 79 -5.82 -15.53 1.29
N GLN A 80 -6.14 -14.24 1.25
CA GLN A 80 -5.68 -13.29 2.28
C GLN A 80 -6.38 -13.53 3.63
N THR A 81 -7.57 -14.13 3.62
CA THR A 81 -8.33 -14.48 4.83
C THR A 81 -8.16 -15.93 5.27
N MET A 82 -7.40 -16.74 4.52
CA MET A 82 -7.05 -18.09 4.97
C MET A 82 -6.27 -18.00 6.27
N GLU A 83 -6.54 -18.93 7.19
CA GLU A 83 -5.80 -19.00 8.45
C GLU A 83 -4.45 -19.69 8.23
N VAL A 84 -3.38 -19.04 8.68
CA VAL A 84 -2.07 -19.69 8.82
C VAL A 84 -2.01 -20.44 10.15
N ALA A 85 -0.93 -21.18 10.38
CA ALA A 85 -0.70 -21.87 11.65
C ALA A 85 -0.89 -20.91 12.85
N GLY A 86 -1.72 -21.32 13.81
CA GLY A 86 -2.11 -20.47 14.95
C GLY A 86 -3.42 -19.68 14.75
N GLY A 87 -4.15 -19.89 13.66
CA GLY A 87 -5.50 -19.33 13.45
C GLY A 87 -5.51 -17.85 13.02
N LYS A 88 -4.34 -17.28 12.72
CA LYS A 88 -4.22 -15.89 12.27
C LYS A 88 -4.51 -15.82 10.77
N PRO A 89 -5.36 -14.91 10.27
CA PRO A 89 -5.52 -14.68 8.85
C PRO A 89 -4.19 -14.30 8.18
N LEU A 90 -3.97 -14.79 6.96
CA LEU A 90 -2.75 -14.58 6.18
C LEU A 90 -2.38 -13.10 6.05
N TYR A 91 -3.35 -12.20 5.83
CA TYR A 91 -3.05 -10.77 5.72
C TYR A 91 -2.41 -10.18 7.00
N LEU A 92 -2.83 -10.61 8.19
CA LEU A 92 -2.21 -10.16 9.44
C LEU A 92 -0.86 -10.82 9.69
N HIS A 93 -0.62 -12.01 9.13
CA HIS A 93 0.70 -12.61 9.14
C HIS A 93 1.67 -11.86 8.21
N VAL A 94 1.20 -11.49 7.01
CA VAL A 94 1.96 -10.63 6.08
C VAL A 94 2.26 -9.27 6.70
N ALA A 95 1.28 -8.66 7.37
CA ALA A 95 1.46 -7.38 8.06
C ALA A 95 2.59 -7.45 9.09
N ASP A 96 2.59 -8.50 9.93
CA ASP A 96 3.63 -8.74 10.92
C ASP A 96 5.00 -8.98 10.29
N LEU A 97 5.10 -9.86 9.28
CA LEU A 97 6.34 -10.11 8.56
C LEU A 97 6.91 -8.85 7.92
N CYS A 98 6.07 -8.05 7.26
CA CYS A 98 6.46 -6.79 6.65
C CYS A 98 7.09 -5.84 7.68
N CYS A 99 6.35 -5.50 8.73
CA CYS A 99 6.72 -4.40 9.61
C CYS A 99 7.72 -4.81 10.70
N ASN A 100 7.62 -6.04 11.20
CA ASN A 100 8.44 -6.52 12.31
C ASN A 100 9.63 -7.38 11.87
N THR A 101 9.72 -7.75 10.59
CA THR A 101 10.83 -8.56 10.05
C THR A 101 11.49 -7.89 8.84
N TRP A 102 10.79 -7.75 7.71
CA TRP A 102 11.40 -7.38 6.44
C TRP A 102 11.84 -5.91 6.39
N ALA A 103 10.98 -5.00 6.85
CA ALA A 103 11.24 -3.56 6.84
C ALA A 103 11.75 -3.03 8.19
N LYS A 104 12.10 -3.92 9.13
CA LYS A 104 12.46 -3.54 10.51
C LYS A 104 13.66 -2.59 10.57
N GLU A 105 14.63 -2.75 9.68
CA GLU A 105 15.86 -1.97 9.68
C GLU A 105 15.63 -0.49 9.35
N HIS A 106 14.79 -0.21 8.35
CA HIS A 106 14.60 1.15 7.82
C HIS A 106 13.24 1.75 8.14
N ASN A 107 12.27 0.94 8.58
CA ASN A 107 10.89 1.35 8.87
C ASN A 107 10.25 2.18 7.74
N ASN A 108 10.53 1.79 6.49
CA ASN A 108 10.13 2.48 5.27
C ASN A 108 8.99 1.76 4.53
N ALA A 109 8.31 0.82 5.20
CA ALA A 109 7.19 0.08 4.63
C ALA A 109 5.86 0.43 5.30
N GLY A 110 4.84 0.61 4.46
CA GLY A 110 3.43 0.63 4.83
C GLY A 110 2.69 -0.55 4.21
N LEU A 111 1.38 -0.62 4.47
CA LEU A 111 0.54 -1.73 4.03
C LEU A 111 -0.58 -1.26 3.10
N VAL A 112 -0.88 -2.03 2.06
CA VAL A 112 -2.10 -1.82 1.29
C VAL A 112 -3.24 -2.56 1.97
N VAL A 113 -4.18 -1.79 2.52
CA VAL A 113 -5.37 -2.29 3.23
C VAL A 113 -6.60 -1.60 2.66
N GLY A 114 -7.43 -2.34 1.93
CA GLY A 114 -8.56 -1.80 1.18
C GLY A 114 -9.60 -1.13 2.06
N ALA A 115 -10.04 0.06 1.65
CA ALA A 115 -11.04 0.86 2.38
C ALA A 115 -12.45 0.22 2.41
N THR A 116 -12.68 -0.82 1.62
CA THR A 116 -13.94 -1.57 1.59
C THR A 116 -14.08 -2.57 2.74
N ASP A 117 -12.98 -2.87 3.45
CA ASP A 117 -12.94 -3.86 4.53
C ASP A 117 -12.56 -3.20 5.86
N VAL A 118 -13.58 -2.58 6.49
CA VAL A 118 -13.45 -1.83 7.75
C VAL A 118 -12.91 -2.71 8.89
N GLU A 119 -13.29 -3.99 8.91
CA GLU A 119 -12.82 -4.90 9.95
C GLU A 119 -11.34 -5.25 9.77
N ALA A 120 -10.90 -5.50 8.53
CA ALA A 120 -9.47 -5.68 8.27
C ALA A 120 -8.66 -4.43 8.67
N LEU A 121 -9.13 -3.22 8.32
CA LEU A 121 -8.49 -1.96 8.76
C LEU A 121 -8.33 -1.90 10.27
N ARG A 122 -9.42 -2.16 11.02
CA ARG A 122 -9.41 -2.15 12.48
C ARG A 122 -8.42 -3.15 13.06
N ARG A 123 -8.39 -4.38 12.52
CA ARG A 123 -7.50 -5.44 12.99
C ARG A 123 -6.03 -5.13 12.71
N VAL A 124 -5.69 -4.66 11.50
CA VAL A 124 -4.31 -4.27 11.18
C VAL A 124 -3.88 -3.08 12.06
N ARG A 125 -4.73 -2.06 12.23
CA ARG A 125 -4.42 -0.90 13.08
C ARG A 125 -4.19 -1.29 14.54
N ALA A 126 -4.97 -2.24 15.07
CA ALA A 126 -4.81 -2.74 16.43
C ALA A 126 -3.44 -3.44 16.64
N GLU A 127 -2.98 -4.22 15.67
CA GLU A 127 -1.69 -4.91 15.75
C GLU A 127 -0.50 -3.99 15.43
N LEU A 128 -0.70 -3.00 14.55
CA LEU A 128 0.35 -2.10 14.06
C LEU A 128 -0.07 -0.62 14.21
N PRO A 129 -0.08 -0.07 15.44
CA PRO A 129 -0.70 1.23 15.73
C PRO A 129 -0.12 2.42 14.98
N LYS A 130 1.14 2.34 14.53
CA LYS A 130 1.88 3.44 13.90
C LYS A 130 2.14 3.26 12.39
N VAL A 131 1.81 2.10 11.83
CA VAL A 131 2.11 1.81 10.42
C VAL A 131 1.19 2.59 9.51
N TRP A 132 1.72 3.07 8.38
CA TRP A 132 0.93 3.77 7.37
C TRP A 132 0.19 2.79 6.47
N PHE A 133 -1.04 3.14 6.11
CA PHE A 133 -1.86 2.38 5.16
C PHE A 133 -2.05 3.14 3.85
N LEU A 134 -1.94 2.43 2.73
CA LEU A 134 -2.47 2.87 1.45
C LEU A 134 -3.82 2.17 1.24
N SER A 135 -4.90 2.92 1.27
CA SER A 135 -6.27 2.38 1.38
C SER A 135 -7.14 2.71 0.17
N PRO A 136 -6.93 2.03 -0.98
CA PRO A 136 -7.81 2.18 -2.13
C PRO A 136 -9.19 1.59 -1.86
N GLY A 137 -10.20 2.07 -2.58
CA GLY A 137 -11.55 1.49 -2.57
C GLY A 137 -12.67 2.44 -2.16
N VAL A 138 -12.37 3.66 -1.71
CA VAL A 138 -13.38 4.69 -1.46
C VAL A 138 -14.04 5.14 -2.77
N GLY A 139 -15.34 5.41 -2.72
CA GLY A 139 -16.12 5.91 -3.85
C GLY A 139 -16.48 4.81 -4.85
N ALA A 140 -15.71 4.69 -5.94
CA ALA A 140 -16.06 3.82 -7.07
C ALA A 140 -16.10 2.30 -6.77
N GLN A 141 -15.62 1.87 -5.60
CA GLN A 141 -15.74 0.48 -5.13
C GLN A 141 -16.66 0.35 -3.89
N GLY A 142 -17.36 1.43 -3.52
CA GLY A 142 -18.37 1.43 -2.45
C GLY A 142 -17.83 1.55 -1.03
N GLY A 143 -16.54 1.84 -0.83
CA GLY A 143 -16.00 2.07 0.51
C GLY A 143 -16.57 3.34 1.15
N ASP A 144 -17.07 3.22 2.39
CA ASP A 144 -17.49 4.34 3.24
C ASP A 144 -16.23 5.02 3.81
N ILE A 145 -16.00 6.27 3.41
CA ILE A 145 -14.83 7.04 3.82
C ILE A 145 -14.79 7.28 5.34
N SER A 146 -15.94 7.54 5.97
CA SER A 146 -16.01 7.84 7.40
C SER A 146 -15.68 6.60 8.23
N ALA A 147 -16.29 5.46 7.87
CA ALA A 147 -16.01 4.19 8.53
C ALA A 147 -14.55 3.73 8.33
N ALA A 148 -14.02 3.89 7.11
CA ALA A 148 -12.63 3.56 6.81
C ALA A 148 -11.64 4.42 7.62
N LEU A 149 -11.86 5.73 7.70
CA LEU A 149 -11.03 6.64 8.50
C LEU A 149 -11.09 6.28 9.99
N GLN A 150 -12.28 6.06 10.54
CA GLN A 150 -12.43 5.68 11.95
C GLN A 150 -11.71 4.37 12.31
N ALA A 151 -11.68 3.40 11.39
CA ALA A 151 -11.03 2.12 11.62
C ALA A 151 -9.52 2.15 11.33
N GLY A 152 -9.06 2.99 10.40
CA GLY A 152 -7.72 2.93 9.86
C GLY A 152 -6.76 4.03 10.32
N LEU A 153 -7.24 5.19 10.79
CA LEU A 153 -6.36 6.28 11.24
C LEU A 153 -5.55 5.87 12.47
N SER A 154 -4.31 6.37 12.57
CA SER A 154 -3.54 6.29 13.81
C SER A 154 -4.08 7.28 14.85
N ALA A 155 -3.65 7.12 16.10
CA ALA A 155 -4.12 7.95 17.23
C ALA A 155 -3.86 9.46 17.07
N ASP A 156 -2.88 9.83 16.23
CA ASP A 156 -2.55 11.21 15.87
C ASP A 156 -3.37 11.75 14.68
N GLY A 157 -4.30 10.96 14.12
CA GLY A 157 -5.12 11.35 12.98
C GLY A 157 -4.43 11.21 11.62
N PHE A 158 -3.24 10.60 11.55
CA PHE A 158 -2.52 10.30 10.31
C PHE A 158 -2.58 8.80 9.97
N GLY A 159 -1.53 8.28 9.31
CA GLY A 159 -1.34 6.85 9.11
C GLY A 159 -2.18 6.24 8.00
N MET A 160 -2.85 7.05 7.18
CA MET A 160 -3.60 6.60 6.01
C MET A 160 -3.41 7.52 4.80
N LEU A 161 -3.26 6.92 3.63
CA LEU A 161 -3.40 7.54 2.32
C LEU A 161 -4.61 6.92 1.63
N LEU A 162 -5.59 7.75 1.25
CA LEU A 162 -6.81 7.32 0.57
C LEU A 162 -6.77 7.74 -0.90
N PRO A 163 -6.28 6.90 -1.82
CA PRO A 163 -6.22 7.25 -3.23
C PRO A 163 -7.63 7.29 -3.84
N ILE A 164 -8.06 8.49 -4.23
CA ILE A 164 -9.29 8.72 -5.01
C ILE A 164 -8.91 8.92 -6.48
N SER A 165 -9.13 7.90 -7.31
CA SER A 165 -8.78 7.95 -8.74
C SER A 165 -9.98 8.36 -9.60
N ARG A 166 -10.82 7.41 -10.01
CA ARG A 166 -11.94 7.64 -10.95
C ARG A 166 -12.95 8.67 -10.47
N GLY A 167 -13.11 8.86 -9.16
CA GLY A 167 -14.00 9.87 -8.60
C GLY A 167 -13.58 11.30 -8.94
N ILE A 168 -12.27 11.53 -9.13
CA ILE A 168 -11.71 12.83 -9.51
C ILE A 168 -11.44 12.85 -11.02
N SER A 169 -10.70 11.87 -11.54
CA SER A 169 -10.22 11.91 -12.93
C SER A 169 -11.31 11.80 -14.00
N LYS A 170 -12.51 11.33 -13.63
CA LYS A 170 -13.67 11.26 -14.52
C LYS A 170 -14.79 12.22 -14.14
N ALA A 171 -14.57 13.09 -13.15
CA ALA A 171 -15.54 14.13 -12.82
C ALA A 171 -15.67 15.13 -13.98
N ALA A 172 -16.83 15.78 -14.07
CA ALA A 172 -17.02 16.88 -15.02
C ALA A 172 -16.02 18.02 -14.78
N ASP A 173 -15.71 18.27 -13.51
CA ASP A 173 -14.64 19.16 -13.07
C ASP A 173 -13.75 18.45 -12.03
N PRO A 174 -12.56 17.95 -12.43
CA PRO A 174 -11.61 17.29 -11.53
C PRO A 174 -11.07 18.20 -10.42
N ARG A 175 -11.04 19.53 -10.59
CA ARG A 175 -10.58 20.45 -9.55
C ARG A 175 -11.60 20.45 -8.41
N THR A 176 -12.85 20.78 -8.74
CA THR A 176 -13.95 20.83 -7.76
C THR A 176 -14.18 19.47 -7.09
N ALA A 177 -13.98 18.35 -7.79
CA ALA A 177 -14.11 17.02 -7.20
C ALA A 177 -12.99 16.64 -6.21
N ALA A 178 -11.85 17.34 -6.25
CA ALA A 178 -10.71 17.11 -5.37
C ALA A 178 -10.70 18.03 -4.13
N GLU A 179 -11.41 19.16 -4.18
CA GLU A 179 -11.63 20.10 -3.07
C GLU A 179 -12.63 19.55 -2.04
#